data_AF-A0A3D4PCJ9-F1
#
_entry.id   AF-A0A3D4PCJ9-F1
#
_cell.length_a   1.000
_cell.length_b   1.000
_cell.length_c   1.000
_cell.angle_alpha   90.00
_cell.angle_beta   90.00
_cell.angle_gamma   90.00
#
_symmetry.space_group_name_H-M   'P 1'
#
loop_
_entity.id
_entity.type
_entity.pdbx_description
1 polymer ?
#
loop_
_entity_poly.entity_id
_entity_poly.type
_entity_poly.pdbx_seq_one_letter_code
_entity_poly.pdbx_strand_id
1 'polypeptide(L)'
;MCWHIWKYFDALWTFAKVAGVEPTNNTAERSLRGGVIKRKLSFGVNSETGRQFMERTLSVLATCRQRGLNELTYMTACVKAHFAGQASPNLLEWSHFCWL
;
A
#
# COMPACT_ATOMS: atom_id res chain seq x y z
N MET A 1 -11.13 17.41 23.32
CA MET A 1 -11.40 16.15 22.60
C MET A 1 -11.66 16.35 21.09
N CYS A 2 -12.08 17.53 20.63
CA CYS A 2 -12.37 17.83 19.21
C CYS A 2 -11.21 18.49 18.42
N TRP A 3 -10.04 18.67 19.01
CA TRP A 3 -8.90 19.37 18.38
C TRP A 3 -8.46 18.75 17.04
N HIS A 4 -8.48 17.42 16.91
CA HIS A 4 -8.13 16.74 15.66
C HIS A 4 -9.13 17.05 14.54
N ILE A 5 -10.42 17.11 14.87
CA ILE A 5 -11.48 17.47 13.91
C ILE A 5 -11.28 18.93 13.46
N TRP A 6 -10.95 19.82 14.40
CA TRP A 6 -10.66 21.22 14.10
C TRP A 6 -9.42 21.39 13.21
N LYS A 7 -8.33 20.67 13.55
CA LYS A 7 -7.07 20.69 12.79
C LYS A 7 -7.25 20.27 11.33
N TYR A 8 -8.13 19.31 11.06
CA TYR A 8 -8.37 18.79 9.71
C TYR A 8 -9.72 19.22 9.13
N PHE A 9 -10.35 20.26 9.69
CA PHE A 9 -11.69 20.69 9.31
C PHE A 9 -11.80 21.00 7.82
N ASP A 10 -10.83 21.71 7.26
CA ASP A 10 -10.81 22.03 5.83
C ASP A 10 -10.73 20.78 4.94
N ALA A 11 -10.00 19.75 5.38
CA ALA A 11 -9.85 18.51 4.62
C ALA A 11 -11.16 17.72 4.55
N LEU A 12 -12.01 17.80 5.58
CA LEU A 12 -13.32 17.14 5.62
C LEU A 12 -14.26 17.64 4.51
N TRP A 13 -14.05 18.85 4.00
CA TRP A 13 -14.91 19.49 2.99
C TRP A 13 -14.28 19.54 1.60
N THR A 14 -13.18 18.83 1.36
CA THR A 14 -12.47 18.86 0.06
C THR A 14 -13.37 18.46 -1.10
N PHE A 15 -14.25 17.48 -0.90
CA PHE A 15 -15.21 17.00 -1.92
C PHE A 15 -16.19 18.10 -2.39
N ALA A 16 -16.49 19.09 -1.55
CA ALA A 16 -17.37 20.20 -1.90
C ALA A 16 -16.66 21.27 -2.74
N LYS A 17 -15.32 21.30 -2.72
CA LYS A 17 -14.49 22.33 -3.39
C LYS A 17 -13.81 21.79 -4.65
N VAL A 18 -13.53 20.49 -4.72
CA VAL A 18 -12.74 19.87 -5.79
C VAL A 18 -13.57 18.78 -6.48
N ALA A 19 -13.85 18.98 -7.77
CA ALA A 19 -14.57 18.01 -8.58
C ALA A 19 -13.80 16.68 -8.68
N GLY A 20 -14.52 15.55 -8.58
CA GLY A 20 -13.95 14.20 -8.65
C GLY A 20 -13.40 13.65 -7.32
N VAL A 21 -13.42 14.43 -6.24
CA VAL A 21 -13.14 13.93 -4.88
C VAL A 21 -14.42 13.38 -4.27
N GLU A 22 -14.40 12.10 -3.89
CA GLU A 22 -15.54 11.45 -3.25
C GLU A 22 -15.78 11.97 -1.82
N PRO A 23 -17.03 12.10 -1.35
CA PRO A 23 -17.37 12.50 0.02
C PRO A 23 -17.16 11.38 1.05
N THR A 24 -16.31 10.39 0.74
CA THR A 24 -16.13 9.19 1.57
C THR A 24 -14.65 8.84 1.74
N ASN A 25 -14.30 8.26 2.88
CA ASN A 25 -12.94 7.78 3.18
C ASN A 25 -12.65 6.38 2.62
N ASN A 26 -13.55 5.83 1.79
CA ASN A 26 -13.51 4.43 1.34
C ASN A 26 -12.18 4.05 0.69
N THR A 27 -11.61 4.94 -0.12
CA THR A 27 -10.33 4.69 -0.81
C THR A 27 -9.18 4.50 0.17
N ALA A 28 -9.08 5.37 1.18
CA ALA A 28 -8.03 5.25 2.19
C ALA A 28 -8.27 4.08 3.15
N GLU A 29 -9.53 3.80 3.52
CA GLU A 29 -9.84 2.64 4.35
C GLU A 29 -9.52 1.33 3.63
N ARG A 30 -9.88 1.21 2.36
CA ARG A 30 -9.55 0.03 1.54
C ARG A 30 -8.05 -0.15 1.39
N SER A 31 -7.28 0.93 1.19
CA SER A 31 -5.83 0.84 1.06
C SER A 31 -5.16 0.37 2.36
N LEU A 32 -5.65 0.81 3.53
CA LEU A 32 -5.12 0.42 4.84
C LEU A 32 -5.61 -0.96 5.31
N ARG A 33 -6.78 -1.43 4.82
CA ARG A 33 -7.45 -2.64 5.31
C ARG A 33 -6.56 -3.88 5.28
N GLY A 34 -5.78 -4.08 4.23
CA GLY A 34 -4.87 -5.24 4.11
C GLY A 34 -3.85 -5.31 5.25
N GLY A 35 -3.21 -4.17 5.56
CA GLY A 35 -2.27 -4.06 6.67
C GLY A 35 -2.92 -4.27 8.04
N VAL A 36 -4.12 -3.69 8.23
CA VAL A 36 -4.89 -3.85 9.48
C VAL A 36 -5.28 -5.31 9.73
N ILE A 37 -5.79 -5.99 8.70
CA ILE A 37 -6.17 -7.42 8.81
C ILE A 37 -4.94 -8.25 9.15
N LYS A 38 -3.82 -8.06 8.43
CA LYS A 38 -2.60 -8.82 8.68
C LYS A 38 -2.06 -8.61 10.09
N ARG A 39 -2.03 -7.37 10.59
CA ARG A 39 -1.65 -7.08 11.98
C ARG A 39 -2.55 -7.80 12.98
N LYS A 40 -3.87 -7.80 12.76
CA LYS A 40 -4.83 -8.46 13.65
C LYS A 40 -4.66 -9.98 13.67
N LEU A 41 -4.51 -10.61 12.51
CA LEU A 41 -4.40 -12.06 12.38
C LEU A 41 -3.04 -12.61 12.84
N SER A 42 -1.97 -11.84 12.66
CA SER A 42 -0.60 -12.26 13.01
C SER A 42 -0.08 -11.67 14.31
N PHE A 43 -0.91 -10.94 15.06
CA PHE A 43 -0.54 -10.20 16.28
C PHE A 43 0.60 -9.17 16.11
N GLY A 44 0.86 -8.74 14.87
CA GLY A 44 1.91 -7.78 14.55
C GLY A 44 3.31 -8.40 14.48
N VAL A 45 4.33 -7.56 14.66
CA VAL A 45 5.76 -7.90 14.55
C VAL A 45 6.52 -7.24 15.69
N ASN A 46 7.26 -8.04 16.46
CA ASN A 46 7.97 -7.58 17.66
C ASN A 46 9.45 -7.23 17.41
N SER A 47 9.98 -7.50 16.22
CA SER A 47 11.34 -7.12 15.82
C SER A 47 11.34 -5.90 14.90
N GLU A 48 12.41 -5.12 14.96
CA GLU A 48 12.60 -3.96 14.07
C GLU A 48 12.71 -4.40 12.60
N THR A 49 13.49 -5.45 12.35
CA THR A 49 13.61 -6.05 11.01
C THR A 49 12.26 -6.54 10.48
N GLY A 50 11.43 -7.14 11.34
CA GLY A 50 10.08 -7.57 10.98
C GLY A 50 9.14 -6.42 10.66
N ARG A 51 9.21 -5.31 11.41
CA ARG A 51 8.47 -4.07 11.13
C ARG A 51 8.83 -3.49 9.77
N GLN A 52 10.12 -3.34 9.50
CA GLN A 52 10.61 -2.82 8.22
C GLN A 52 10.22 -3.71 7.04
N PHE A 53 10.31 -5.03 7.20
CA PHE A 53 9.88 -5.97 6.17
C PHE A 53 8.38 -5.83 5.86
N MET A 54 7.55 -5.75 6.91
CA MET A 54 6.11 -5.60 6.79
C MET A 54 5.71 -4.27 6.16
N GLU A 55 6.32 -3.17 6.61
CA GLU A 55 6.12 -1.83 6.05
C GLU A 55 6.43 -1.80 4.55
N ARG A 56 7.65 -2.24 4.16
CA ARG A 56 8.09 -2.24 2.76
C ARG A 56 7.22 -3.13 1.89
N THR A 57 6.90 -4.33 2.37
CA THR A 57 6.05 -5.28 1.62
C THR A 57 4.66 -4.70 1.40
N LEU A 58 4.02 -4.16 2.43
CA LEU A 58 2.69 -3.56 2.30
C LEU A 58 2.69 -2.35 1.35
N SER A 59 3.72 -1.50 1.42
CA SER A 59 3.88 -0.36 0.50
C SER A 59 4.04 -0.80 -0.95
N VAL A 60 4.86 -1.81 -1.22
CA VAL A 60 5.03 -2.38 -2.57
C VAL A 60 3.72 -2.96 -3.09
N LEU A 61 3.05 -3.81 -2.31
CA LEU A 61 1.78 -4.43 -2.71
C LEU A 61 0.68 -3.39 -2.96
N ALA A 62 0.60 -2.35 -2.13
CA ALA A 62 -0.35 -1.25 -2.32
C ALA A 62 -0.08 -0.49 -3.62
N THR A 63 1.20 -0.22 -3.92
CA THR A 63 1.61 0.45 -5.16
C THR A 63 1.31 -0.41 -6.39
N CYS A 64 1.58 -1.72 -6.35
CA CYS A 64 1.20 -2.64 -7.43
C CYS A 64 -0.31 -2.59 -7.70
N ARG A 65 -1.14 -2.68 -6.65
CA ARG A 65 -2.60 -2.62 -6.77
C ARG A 65 -3.09 -1.30 -7.36
N GLN A 66 -2.54 -0.17 -6.91
CA GLN A 66 -2.87 1.16 -7.45
C GLN A 66 -2.54 1.30 -8.94
N ARG A 67 -1.52 0.59 -9.42
CA ARG A 67 -1.10 0.59 -10.82
C ARG A 67 -1.70 -0.52 -11.67
N GLY A 68 -2.58 -1.36 -11.11
CA GLY A 68 -3.15 -2.50 -11.82
C GLY A 68 -2.13 -3.61 -12.13
N LEU A 69 -1.02 -3.69 -11.39
CA LEU A 69 0.01 -4.71 -11.55
C LEU A 69 -0.32 -5.95 -10.70
N ASN A 70 -0.03 -7.14 -11.23
CA ASN A 70 -0.12 -8.38 -10.47
C ASN A 70 0.95 -8.40 -9.36
N GLU A 71 0.51 -8.38 -8.10
CA GLU A 71 1.42 -8.19 -6.98
C GLU A 71 2.27 -9.43 -6.70
N LEU A 72 1.70 -10.62 -6.90
CA LEU A 72 2.42 -11.88 -6.71
C LEU A 72 3.52 -12.05 -7.76
N THR A 73 3.24 -11.70 -9.02
CA THR A 73 4.22 -11.76 -10.10
C THR A 73 5.41 -10.85 -9.80
N TYR A 74 5.15 -9.60 -9.41
CA TYR A 74 6.20 -8.65 -9.06
C TYR A 74 7.03 -9.12 -7.85
N MET A 75 6.38 -9.49 -6.74
CA MET A 75 7.08 -9.97 -5.54
C MET A 75 7.92 -11.22 -5.81
N THR A 76 7.40 -12.13 -6.64
CA THR A 76 8.13 -13.33 -7.05
C THR A 76 9.39 -12.97 -7.85
N ALA A 77 9.30 -11.99 -8.76
CA ALA A 77 10.46 -11.51 -9.51
C ALA A 77 11.53 -10.89 -8.58
N CYS A 78 11.12 -10.09 -7.59
CA CYS A 78 12.03 -9.53 -6.59
C CYS A 78 12.76 -10.62 -5.79
N VAL A 79 12.02 -11.63 -5.31
CA VAL A 79 12.59 -12.73 -4.54
C VAL A 79 13.56 -13.56 -5.39
N LYS A 80 13.20 -13.87 -6.65
CA LYS A 80 14.07 -14.57 -7.59
C LYS A 80 15.36 -13.80 -7.86
N ALA A 81 15.27 -12.49 -8.12
CA ALA A 81 16.43 -11.64 -8.36
C ALA A 81 17.36 -11.61 -7.14
N HIS A 82 16.80 -11.51 -5.92
CA HIS A 82 17.59 -11.54 -4.68
C HIS A 82 18.40 -12.84 -4.53
N PHE A 83 17.76 -14.00 -4.72
CA PHE A 83 18.46 -15.29 -4.64
C PHE A 83 19.47 -15.50 -5.77
N ALA A 84 19.28 -14.86 -6.92
CA ALA A 84 20.24 -14.86 -8.02
C ALA A 84 21.40 -13.86 -7.85
N GLY A 85 21.42 -13.06 -6.77
CA GLY A 85 22.41 -12.00 -6.57
C GLY A 85 22.25 -10.83 -7.56
N GLN A 86 21.08 -10.68 -8.16
CA GLN A 86 20.76 -9.65 -9.13
C GLN A 86 20.01 -8.48 -8.48
N ALA A 87 20.02 -7.32 -9.16
CA ALA A 87 19.21 -6.18 -8.74
C ALA A 87 17.72 -6.53 -8.83
N SER A 88 16.96 -6.12 -7.81
CA SER A 88 15.49 -6.24 -7.83
C SER A 88 14.92 -5.44 -9.00
N PRO A 89 13.87 -5.93 -9.69
CA PRO A 89 13.20 -5.15 -10.73
C PRO A 89 12.73 -3.81 -10.17
N ASN A 90 12.84 -2.76 -10.97
CA ASN A 90 12.35 -1.44 -10.61
C ASN A 90 10.82 -1.44 -10.71
N LEU A 91 10.14 -1.20 -9.58
CA LEU A 91 8.69 -1.16 -9.55
C LEU A 91 8.15 -0.15 -10.56
N LEU A 92 8.74 1.06 -10.65
CA LEU A 92 8.23 2.15 -11.49
C LEU A 92 8.27 1.81 -12.99
N GLU A 93 9.27 1.06 -13.42
CA GLU A 93 9.46 0.63 -14.81
C GLU A 93 8.81 -0.73 -15.09
N TRP A 94 8.32 -1.42 -14.06
CA TRP A 94 7.72 -2.75 -14.20
C TRP A 94 6.46 -2.71 -15.06
N SER A 95 6.54 -3.39 -16.20
CA SER A 95 5.48 -3.50 -17.20
C SER A 95 5.33 -4.95 -17.64
N HIS A 96 4.98 -5.84 -16.70
CA HIS A 96 4.56 -7.18 -17.08
C HIS A 96 3.08 -7.14 -17.49
N PHE A 97 2.82 -7.28 -18.79
CA PHE A 97 1.47 -7.57 -19.30
C PHE A 97 1.00 -8.87 -18.63
N CYS A 98 0.04 -8.77 -17.73
CA CYS A 98 -0.65 -9.93 -17.20
C CYS A 98 -1.59 -10.43 -18.30
N TRP A 99 -1.16 -11.44 -19.06
CA TRP A 99 -2.09 -12.29 -19.80
C TRP A 99 -2.75 -13.23 -18.80
N LEU A 100 -3.79 -12.72 -18.14
CA LEU A 100 -4.89 -13.51 -17.58
C LEU A 100 -6.19 -12.80 -17.94
#